data_AF-A0A847BHF9-F1
#
_entry.id   AF-A0A847BHF9-F1
#
_cell.length_a   1.000
_cell.length_b   1.000
_cell.length_c   1.000
_cell.angle_alpha   90.00
_cell.angle_beta   90.00
_cell.angle_gamma   90.00
#
_symmetry.space_group_name_H-M   'P 1'
#
loop_
_entity.id
_entity.type
_entity.pdbx_description
1 polymer ?
#
loop_
_entity_poly.entity_id
_entity_poly.type
_entity_poly.pdbx_seq_one_letter_code
_entity_poly.pdbx_strand_id
1 'polypeptide(L)'
;MSDSSHNATTGPEGPDAPLHRRGIKSYVLRAGRMTQAQVRGLEETWPRLGLDLAGGRQDLDALFGRQAPRVVEIGFGMGASLIEQAETHPETDF
;
A
#
# COMPACT_ATOMS: atom_id res chain seq x y z
N MET A 1 -50.11 15.64 -7.44
CA MET A 1 -48.76 15.63 -6.85
C MET A 1 -48.50 14.19 -6.39
N SER A 2 -48.39 13.22 -7.31
CA SER A 2 -47.24 12.88 -8.17
C SER A 2 -46.09 12.23 -7.40
N ASP A 3 -46.12 10.90 -7.49
CA ASP A 3 -45.09 9.86 -7.45
C ASP A 3 -44.01 9.83 -6.35
N SER A 4 -44.15 8.80 -5.51
CA SER A 4 -43.03 8.13 -4.85
C SER A 4 -42.39 7.12 -5.82
N SER A 5 -41.32 7.53 -6.48
CA SER A 5 -40.53 6.66 -7.36
C SER A 5 -39.77 5.61 -6.54
N HIS A 6 -40.25 4.37 -6.61
CA HIS A 6 -39.53 3.15 -6.25
C HIS A 6 -38.26 3.01 -7.09
N ASN A 7 -37.10 2.82 -6.46
CA ASN A 7 -35.93 2.29 -7.14
C ASN A 7 -35.88 0.77 -6.93
N ALA A 8 -36.36 0.02 -7.93
CA ALA A 8 -36.32 -1.44 -7.92
C ALA A 8 -34.92 -1.94 -8.29
N THR A 9 -34.23 -2.58 -7.34
CA THR A 9 -33.04 -3.38 -7.65
C THR A 9 -33.49 -4.74 -8.17
N THR A 10 -33.28 -4.99 -9.47
CA THR A 10 -33.53 -6.30 -10.09
C THR A 10 -32.40 -7.27 -9.77
N GLY A 11 -32.66 -8.24 -8.89
CA GLY A 11 -31.92 -9.50 -8.79
C GLY A 11 -32.86 -10.67 -9.14
N PRO A 12 -32.35 -11.82 -9.61
CA PRO A 12 -33.19 -12.93 -10.01
C PRO A 12 -33.82 -13.58 -8.77
N GLU A 13 -35.13 -13.45 -8.59
CA GLU A 13 -35.89 -14.20 -7.58
C GLU A 13 -36.38 -15.51 -8.20
N GLY A 14 -35.70 -16.60 -7.84
CA GLY A 14 -36.13 -17.96 -8.14
C GLY A 14 -35.82 -18.87 -6.95
N PRO A 15 -36.63 -19.92 -6.71
CA PRO A 15 -36.51 -20.78 -5.54
C PRO A 15 -35.21 -21.61 -5.47
N ASP A 16 -34.39 -21.56 -6.53
CA ASP A 16 -33.13 -22.31 -6.67
C ASP A 16 -31.89 -21.39 -6.83
N ALA A 17 -32.04 -20.08 -6.56
CA ALA A 17 -30.91 -19.16 -6.56
C ALA A 17 -30.04 -19.42 -5.32
N PRO A 18 -28.73 -19.72 -5.45
CA PRO A 18 -27.87 -19.91 -4.29
C PRO A 18 -27.86 -18.61 -3.49
N LEU A 19 -28.43 -18.67 -2.28
CA LEU A 19 -28.34 -17.62 -1.29
C LEU A 19 -26.87 -17.50 -0.88
N HIS A 20 -26.07 -16.79 -1.66
CA HIS A 20 -24.78 -16.27 -1.21
C HIS A 20 -25.06 -15.23 -0.12
N ARG A 21 -25.38 -15.71 1.08
CA ARG A 21 -25.32 -14.91 2.30
C ARG A 21 -23.90 -14.36 2.35
N ARG A 22 -23.75 -13.06 2.07
CA ARG A 22 -22.54 -12.32 2.39
C ARG A 22 -22.32 -12.54 3.89
N GLY A 23 -21.42 -13.46 4.23
CA GLY A 23 -21.11 -13.77 5.62
C GLY A 23 -20.73 -12.49 6.34
N ILE A 24 -21.28 -12.30 7.55
CA ILE A 24 -20.90 -11.17 8.40
C ILE A 24 -19.39 -11.31 8.65
N LYS A 25 -18.62 -10.32 8.20
CA LYS A 25 -17.18 -10.28 8.39
C LYS A 25 -16.90 -9.53 9.70
N SER A 26 -16.21 -10.19 10.64
CA SER A 26 -15.69 -9.58 11.88
C SER A 26 -14.42 -8.75 11.65
N TYR A 27 -13.97 -8.65 10.39
CA TYR A 27 -12.78 -7.90 9.99
C TYR A 27 -13.15 -6.85 8.95
N VAL A 28 -12.43 -5.73 8.98
CA VAL A 28 -12.50 -4.70 7.93
C VAL A 28 -11.36 -4.91 6.95
N LEU A 29 -11.66 -4.81 5.66
CA LEU A 29 -10.61 -4.71 4.65
C LEU A 29 -10.09 -3.26 4.67
N ARG A 30 -8.84 -3.08 5.07
CA ARG A 30 -8.15 -1.78 4.92
C ARG A 30 -7.73 -1.59 3.46
N ALA A 31 -8.71 -1.34 2.59
CA ALA A 31 -8.44 -0.77 1.27
C ALA A 31 -8.27 0.75 1.43
N GLY A 32 -7.15 1.17 2.01
CA GLY A 32 -6.80 2.58 2.10
C GLY A 32 -6.41 3.08 0.71
N ARG A 33 -7.24 3.91 0.09
CA ARG A 33 -6.80 4.70 -1.07
C ARG A 33 -5.71 5.65 -0.58
N MET A 34 -4.59 5.71 -1.28
CA MET A 34 -3.57 6.72 -1.01
C MET A 34 -4.20 8.11 -1.13
N THR A 35 -3.84 9.01 -0.21
CA THR A 35 -4.22 10.42 -0.34
C THR A 35 -3.51 11.04 -1.55
N GLN A 36 -4.05 12.13 -2.10
CA GLN A 36 -3.37 12.83 -3.21
C GLN A 36 -1.94 13.25 -2.84
N ALA A 37 -1.71 13.67 -1.60
CA ALA A 37 -0.39 14.01 -1.11
C ALA A 37 0.56 12.81 -1.09
N GLN A 38 0.08 11.62 -0.72
CA GLN A 38 0.88 10.39 -0.74
C GLN A 38 1.21 9.95 -2.17
N VAL A 39 0.25 10.05 -3.10
CA VAL A 39 0.49 9.75 -4.52
C VAL A 39 1.55 10.68 -5.09
N ARG A 40 1.38 11.99 -4.89
CA ARG A 40 2.36 13.00 -5.33
C ARG A 40 3.74 12.77 -4.72
N GLY A 41 3.80 12.51 -3.41
CA GLY A 41 5.07 12.24 -2.73
C GLY A 41 5.80 11.03 -3.31
N LEU A 42 5.06 9.97 -3.66
CA LEU A 42 5.62 8.80 -4.33
C LEU A 42 6.12 9.16 -5.74
N GLU A 43 5.29 9.81 -6.56
CA GLU A 43 5.63 10.19 -7.94
C GLU A 43 6.88 11.09 -8.02
N GLU A 44 7.01 12.04 -7.10
CA GLU A 44 8.13 12.97 -7.07
C GLU A 44 9.44 12.35 -6.56
N THR A 45 9.35 11.37 -5.65
CA THR A 45 10.51 10.83 -4.94
C THR A 45 10.99 9.48 -5.50
N TRP A 46 10.08 8.65 -6.00
CA TRP A 46 10.39 7.31 -6.53
C TRP A 46 11.47 7.33 -7.62
N PRO A 47 11.50 8.28 -8.58
CA PRO A 47 12.56 8.31 -9.60
C PRO A 47 13.99 8.47 -9.05
N ARG A 48 14.13 8.95 -7.81
CA ARG A 48 15.44 9.19 -7.16
C ARG A 48 15.80 8.14 -6.13
N LEU A 49 14.82 7.66 -5.35
CA LEU A 49 15.05 6.78 -4.20
C LEU A 49 14.46 5.38 -4.37
N GLY A 50 13.60 5.17 -5.36
CA GLY A 50 12.92 3.91 -5.60
C GLY A 50 13.82 2.88 -6.28
N LEU A 51 13.53 1.61 -6.02
CA LEU A 51 14.14 0.47 -6.71
C LEU A 51 13.03 -0.36 -7.34
N ASP A 52 13.17 -0.64 -8.63
CA ASP A 52 12.20 -1.46 -9.36
C ASP A 52 12.69 -2.90 -9.47
N LEU A 53 11.77 -3.86 -9.32
CA LEU A 53 12.06 -5.29 -9.48
C LEU A 53 12.66 -5.63 -10.85
N ALA A 54 12.24 -4.92 -11.90
CA ALA A 54 12.77 -5.07 -13.25
C ALA A 54 14.26 -4.69 -13.35
N GLY A 55 14.78 -3.90 -12.41
CA GLY A 55 16.19 -3.55 -12.30
C GLY A 55 17.09 -4.70 -11.82
N GLY A 56 16.50 -5.83 -11.40
CA GLY A 56 17.26 -7.02 -10.99
C GLY A 56 18.06 -6.83 -9.70
N ARG A 57 19.13 -7.62 -9.55
CA ARG A 57 19.97 -7.58 -8.35
C ARG A 57 20.79 -6.29 -8.32
N GLN A 58 20.67 -5.54 -7.23
CA GLN A 58 21.36 -4.26 -7.06
C GLN A 58 22.81 -4.45 -6.56
N ASP A 59 23.69 -3.57 -7.03
CA ASP A 59 24.98 -3.30 -6.38
C ASP A 59 24.75 -2.27 -5.27
N LEU A 60 24.70 -2.75 -4.03
CA LEU A 60 24.39 -1.91 -2.88
C LEU A 60 25.55 -0.97 -2.51
N ASP A 61 26.80 -1.33 -2.84
CA ASP A 61 27.94 -0.44 -2.60
C ASP A 61 27.85 0.78 -3.52
N ALA A 62 27.50 0.56 -4.78
CA ALA A 62 27.27 1.63 -5.74
C ALA A 62 26.01 2.46 -5.38
N LEU A 63 24.95 1.81 -4.91
CA LEU A 63 23.69 2.47 -4.55
C LEU A 63 23.85 3.43 -3.37
N PHE A 64 24.51 2.98 -2.29
CA PHE A 64 24.76 3.81 -1.11
C PHE A 64 26.01 4.69 -1.23
N GLY A 65 26.86 4.44 -2.25
CA GLY A 65 28.11 5.17 -2.47
C GLY A 65 29.20 4.86 -1.43
N ARG A 66 29.02 3.82 -0.62
CA ARG A 66 29.93 3.39 0.44
C ARG A 66 29.74 1.92 0.79
N GLN A 67 30.70 1.40 1.57
CA GLN A 67 30.60 0.10 2.23
C GLN A 67 30.35 0.30 3.73
N ALA A 68 29.18 -0.16 4.18
CA ALA A 68 28.73 -0.06 5.56
C ALA A 68 27.84 -1.27 5.90
N PRO A 69 27.60 -1.55 7.19
CA PRO A 69 26.54 -2.46 7.61
C PRO A 69 25.20 -2.04 7.02
N ARG A 70 24.35 -3.01 6.65
CA ARG A 70 23.06 -2.76 6.00
C ARG A 70 21.92 -3.44 6.73
N VAL A 71 20.79 -2.75 6.83
CA VAL A 71 19.55 -3.26 7.39
C VAL A 71 18.48 -3.21 6.30
N VAL A 72 17.59 -4.20 6.29
CA VAL A 72 16.39 -4.20 5.43
C VAL A 72 15.18 -4.37 6.32
N GLU A 73 14.26 -3.40 6.29
CA GLU A 73 13.01 -3.48 7.02
C GLU A 73 11.86 -3.90 6.10
N ILE A 74 11.27 -5.07 6.38
CA ILE A 74 10.11 -5.57 5.63
C ILE A 74 8.84 -5.09 6.32
N GLY A 75 8.03 -4.31 5.62
CA GLY A 75 6.76 -3.81 6.14
C GLY A 75 6.90 -2.60 7.07
N PHE A 76 7.80 -1.66 6.74
CA PHE A 76 8.10 -0.44 7.52
C PHE A 76 6.93 0.55 7.70
N GLY A 77 5.76 0.27 7.11
CA GLY A 77 4.58 1.12 7.23
C GLY A 77 4.80 2.53 6.68
N MET A 78 4.71 3.54 7.56
CA MET A 78 4.97 4.94 7.21
C MET A 78 6.45 5.34 7.35
N GLY A 79 7.32 4.45 7.86
CA GLY A 79 8.77 4.65 7.93
C GLY A 79 9.28 5.48 9.10
N ALA A 80 8.44 5.84 10.07
CA ALA A 80 8.88 6.67 11.21
C ALA A 80 10.02 6.02 12.02
N SER A 81 9.90 4.72 12.31
CA SER A 81 10.96 3.95 12.98
C SER A 81 12.22 3.86 12.12
N LEU A 82 12.07 3.56 10.83
CA LEU A 82 13.17 3.45 9.88
C LEU A 82 13.99 4.76 9.83
N ILE A 83 13.30 5.91 9.77
CA ILE A 83 13.94 7.23 9.76
C ILE A 83 14.69 7.47 11.07
N GLU A 84 14.08 7.23 12.22
CA GLU A 84 14.73 7.41 13.54
C GLU A 84 16.00 6.55 13.65
N GLN A 85 15.94 5.30 13.19
CA GLN A 85 17.09 4.39 13.20
C GLN A 85 18.21 4.87 12.29
N ALA A 86 17.89 5.32 11.07
CA ALA A 86 18.85 5.86 10.11
C ALA A 86 19.51 7.16 10.61
N GLU A 87 18.75 8.04 11.26
CA GLU A 87 19.27 9.26 11.88
C GLU A 87 20.20 8.95 13.07
N THR A 88 19.87 7.91 13.85
CA THR A 88 20.64 7.51 15.04
C THR A 88 21.93 6.78 14.70
N HIS A 89 21.96 6.05 13.57
CA HIS A 89 23.09 5.22 13.16
C HIS A 89 23.60 5.63 11.76
N PRO A 90 24.20 6.82 11.61
CA PRO A 90 24.62 7.34 10.30
C PRO A 90 25.71 6.50 9.63
N GLU A 91 26.38 5.62 10.37
CA GLU A 91 27.35 4.64 9.87
C GLU A 91 26.72 3.38 9.26
N THR A 92 25.40 3.19 9.42
CA THR A 92 24.63 2.05 8.89
C THR A 92 23.74 2.52 7.75
N ASP A 93 23.62 1.70 6.70
CA ASP A 93 22.67 1.93 5.61
C ASP A 93 21.35 1.19 5.89
N PHE A 94 20.22 1.84 5.61
CA PHE A 94 18.86 1.34 5.85
C PHE A 94 18.03 1.36 4.56
#